data_AF-A0A3B9FQK3-F1
#
_entry.id   AF-A0A3B9FQK3-F1
#
_cell.length_a   1.000
_cell.length_b   1.000
_cell.length_c   1.000
_cell.angle_alpha   90.00
_cell.angle_beta   90.00
_cell.angle_gamma   90.00
#
_symmetry.space_group_name_H-M   'P 1'
#
loop_
_entity.id
_entity.type
_entity.pdbx_description
1 polymer ?
#
loop_
_entity_poly.entity_id
_entity_poly.type
_entity_poly.pdbx_seq_one_letter_code
_entity_poly.pdbx_strand_id
1 'polypeptide(L)'
;MDLPINLQNTRAITRRHFFGQAGLGFGSIALNDLLTGNAHAAKGKDFRIPAKAKSIIYLHMAGSPSQIDLFENKPALTKFHGKDCPQEYLEGKRFAFIKGTPKMMG
;
A
#
# COMPACT_ATOMS: atom_id res chain seq x y z
N MET A 1 34.73 -62.87 7.20
CA MET A 1 33.81 -63.93 6.74
C MET A 1 33.29 -63.51 5.38
N ASP A 2 33.77 -64.15 4.32
CA ASP A 2 33.31 -63.87 2.97
C ASP A 2 31.90 -64.46 2.78
N LEU A 3 30.96 -63.66 2.29
CA LEU A 3 29.63 -64.15 1.99
C LEU A 3 29.70 -65.16 0.82
N PRO A 4 28.87 -66.21 0.82
CA PRO A 4 28.79 -67.14 -0.30
C PRO A 4 28.39 -66.41 -1.58
N ILE A 5 28.90 -66.87 -2.72
CA ILE A 5 28.77 -66.22 -4.04
C ILE A 5 27.33 -65.84 -4.40
N ASN A 6 26.36 -66.69 -4.02
CA ASN A 6 24.94 -66.44 -4.26
C ASN A 6 24.44 -65.19 -3.53
N LEU A 7 24.85 -64.98 -2.27
CA LEU A 7 24.48 -63.80 -1.49
C LEU A 7 25.15 -62.52 -2.03
N GLN A 8 26.37 -62.63 -2.58
CA GLN A 8 27.03 -61.50 -3.24
C GLN A 8 26.26 -61.07 -4.50
N ASN A 9 25.81 -62.03 -5.31
CA ASN A 9 25.00 -61.77 -6.51
C ASN A 9 23.64 -61.14 -6.16
N THR A 10 22.93 -61.68 -5.16
CA THR A 10 21.67 -61.09 -4.69
C THR A 10 21.87 -59.66 -4.20
N ARG A 11 22.94 -59.39 -3.43
CA ARG A 11 23.27 -58.04 -2.95
C ARG A 11 23.62 -57.08 -4.09
N ALA A 12 24.29 -57.54 -5.14
CA ALA A 12 24.59 -56.72 -6.32
C ALA A 12 23.32 -56.36 -7.11
N ILE A 13 22.39 -57.32 -7.26
CA ILE A 13 21.09 -57.11 -7.92
C ILE A 13 20.23 -56.13 -7.12
N THR A 14 20.13 -56.30 -5.80
CA THR A 14 19.33 -55.39 -4.95
C THR A 14 19.93 -54.00 -4.88
N ARG A 15 21.27 -53.85 -4.87
CA ARG A 15 21.94 -52.55 -5.00
C ARG A 15 21.63 -51.89 -6.34
N ARG A 16 21.75 -52.61 -7.46
CA ARG A 16 21.45 -52.06 -8.79
C ARG A 16 19.99 -51.66 -8.92
N HIS A 17 19.07 -52.46 -8.40
CA HIS A 17 17.64 -52.15 -8.36
C HIS A 17 17.34 -50.93 -7.51
N PHE A 18 17.94 -50.85 -6.31
CA PHE A 18 17.82 -49.71 -5.41
C PHE A 18 18.32 -48.41 -6.07
N PHE A 19 19.52 -48.42 -6.65
CA PHE A 19 20.06 -47.23 -7.32
C PHE A 19 19.36 -46.92 -8.66
N GLY A 20 18.85 -47.93 -9.36
CA GLY A 20 18.06 -47.74 -10.58
C GLY A 20 16.69 -47.10 -10.34
N GLN A 21 16.05 -47.39 -9.21
CA GLN A 21 14.76 -46.79 -8.84
C GLN A 21 14.90 -45.50 -8.04
N ALA A 22 15.96 -45.34 -7.23
CA ALA A 22 16.14 -44.17 -6.37
C ALA A 22 16.50 -42.87 -7.13
N GLY A 23 17.01 -42.97 -8.37
CA GLY A 23 17.43 -41.79 -9.16
C GLY A 23 16.31 -40.79 -9.43
N LEU A 24 15.06 -41.26 -9.57
CA LEU A 24 13.90 -40.39 -9.79
C LEU A 24 13.47 -39.60 -8.53
N GLY A 25 13.78 -40.11 -7.33
CA GLY A 25 13.36 -39.50 -6.07
C GLY A 25 14.15 -38.25 -5.69
N PHE A 26 15.46 -38.22 -5.95
CA PHE A 26 16.28 -37.04 -5.67
C PHE A 26 16.02 -35.90 -6.65
N GLY A 27 15.77 -36.23 -7.92
CA GLY A 27 15.43 -35.25 -8.94
C GLY A 27 14.10 -34.55 -8.66
N SER A 28 13.10 -35.25 -8.12
CA SER A 28 11.81 -34.64 -7.78
C SER A 28 11.88 -33.67 -6.59
N ILE A 29 12.77 -33.91 -5.62
CA ILE A 29 13.04 -32.98 -4.51
C ILE A 29 13.67 -31.68 -5.04
N ALA A 30 14.70 -31.79 -5.89
CA ALA A 30 15.33 -30.62 -6.49
C ALA A 30 14.37 -29.84 -7.42
N LEU A 31 13.54 -30.56 -8.19
CA LEU A 31 12.51 -29.95 -9.04
C LEU A 31 11.44 -29.24 -8.20
N ASN A 32 11.05 -29.81 -7.06
CA ASN A 32 10.12 -29.17 -6.13
C ASN A 32 10.71 -27.86 -5.59
N ASP A 33 12.00 -27.83 -5.23
CA ASP A 33 12.67 -26.62 -4.75
C ASP A 33 12.72 -25.53 -5.85
N LEU A 34 13.06 -25.91 -7.09
CA LEU A 34 13.06 -24.97 -8.24
C LEU A 34 11.67 -24.45 -8.61
N LEU A 35 10.64 -25.29 -8.52
CA LEU A 35 9.24 -24.87 -8.75
C LEU A 35 8.74 -23.99 -7.62
N THR A 36 9.09 -24.29 -6.37
CA THR A 36 8.64 -23.55 -5.19
C THR A 36 9.37 -22.20 -5.06
N GLY A 37 10.64 -22.13 -5.45
CA GLY A 37 11.42 -20.90 -5.51
C GLY A 37 10.84 -19.86 -6.49
N ASN A 38 10.19 -20.30 -7.57
CA ASN A 38 9.48 -19.43 -8.52
C ASN A 38 7.99 -19.25 -8.20
N ALA A 39 7.40 -20.09 -7.34
CA ALA A 39 5.99 -20.03 -6.96
C ALA A 39 5.68 -18.98 -5.88
N HIS A 40 6.69 -18.26 -5.38
CA HIS A 40 6.46 -16.99 -4.70
C HIS A 40 6.07 -15.91 -5.73
N ALA A 41 4.89 -16.07 -6.35
CA ALA A 41 4.11 -14.91 -6.74
C ALA A 41 4.02 -14.05 -5.47
N ALA A 42 4.70 -12.91 -5.51
CA ALA A 42 4.88 -12.04 -4.36
C ALA A 42 3.53 -11.92 -3.63
N LYS A 43 3.43 -12.47 -2.41
CA LYS A 43 2.38 -12.05 -1.46
C LYS A 43 2.44 -10.55 -1.50
N GLY A 44 1.42 -9.92 -2.06
CA GLY A 44 1.44 -8.51 -2.43
C GLY A 44 2.03 -7.71 -1.29
N LYS A 45 3.32 -7.36 -1.42
CA LYS A 45 3.90 -6.32 -0.59
C LYS A 45 3.05 -5.14 -0.97
N ASP A 46 2.32 -4.62 -0.01
CA ASP A 46 1.57 -3.38 -0.15
C ASP A 46 2.59 -2.35 -0.66
N PHE A 47 2.63 -2.15 -1.98
CA PHE A 47 3.58 -1.29 -2.67
C PHE A 47 3.10 0.15 -2.46
N ARG A 48 2.95 0.53 -1.18
CA ARG A 48 2.87 1.92 -0.77
C ARG A 48 4.30 2.45 -0.79
N ILE A 49 4.82 2.62 -2.00
CA ILE A 49 5.99 3.45 -2.21
C ILE A 49 5.59 4.84 -1.67
N PRO A 50 6.29 5.41 -0.68
CA PRO A 50 6.03 6.77 -0.28
C PRO A 50 6.27 7.65 -1.50
N ALA A 51 5.20 8.16 -2.09
CA ALA A 51 5.27 8.98 -3.28
C ALA A 51 6.06 10.25 -2.93
N LYS A 52 7.33 10.31 -3.37
CA LYS A 52 8.15 11.51 -3.26
C LYS A 52 7.78 12.42 -4.44
N ALA A 53 7.07 13.51 -4.17
CA ALA A 53 6.80 14.51 -5.19
C ALA A 53 8.14 15.11 -5.67
N LYS A 54 8.41 15.02 -6.98
CA LYS A 54 9.65 15.52 -7.60
C LYS A 54 9.61 17.03 -7.83
N SER A 55 8.43 17.57 -8.12
CA SER A 55 8.17 18.99 -8.33
C SER A 55 6.76 19.32 -7.86
N ILE A 56 6.59 20.48 -7.22
CA ILE A 56 5.29 20.99 -6.77
C ILE A 56 5.06 22.33 -7.46
N ILE A 57 3.93 22.48 -8.14
CA ILE A 57 3.48 23.78 -8.68
C ILE A 57 2.53 24.37 -7.65
N TYR A 58 2.96 25.43 -6.96
CA TYR A 58 2.15 26.17 -6.00
C TYR A 58 1.72 27.51 -6.59
N LEU A 59 0.41 27.68 -6.80
CA LEU A 59 -0.16 28.90 -7.37
C LEU A 59 -0.85 29.71 -6.28
N HIS A 60 -0.42 30.96 -6.08
CA HIS A 60 -1.13 31.91 -5.23
C HIS A 60 -2.04 32.77 -6.11
N MET A 61 -3.31 32.40 -6.20
CA MET A 61 -4.30 33.12 -6.99
C MET A 61 -5.18 33.96 -6.07
N ALA A 62 -5.46 35.21 -6.46
CA ALA A 62 -6.49 36.00 -5.80
C ALA A 62 -7.85 35.31 -6.01
N GLY A 63 -8.47 34.85 -4.92
CA GLY A 63 -9.79 34.22 -4.95
C GLY A 63 -9.81 32.70 -5.01
N SER A 64 -8.66 32.00 -4.93
CA SER A 64 -8.69 30.54 -4.71
C SER A 64 -9.08 30.22 -3.27
N PRO A 65 -9.87 29.14 -3.03
CA PRO A 65 -10.11 28.66 -1.67
C PRO A 65 -8.77 28.33 -1.00
N SER A 66 -8.61 28.72 0.27
CA SER A 66 -7.41 28.33 1.02
C SER A 66 -7.33 26.81 1.13
N GLN A 67 -6.15 26.26 1.44
CA GLN A 67 -6.01 24.82 1.68
C GLN A 67 -6.99 24.31 2.75
N ILE A 68 -7.32 25.15 3.73
CA ILE A 68 -8.27 24.84 4.80
C ILE A 68 -9.72 24.91 4.27
N ASP A 69 -9.97 25.63 3.18
CA ASP A 69 -11.29 25.76 2.54
C ASP A 69 -11.62 24.66 1.53
N LEU A 70 -10.72 23.68 1.36
CA LEU A 70 -10.91 22.57 0.44
C LEU A 70 -11.52 21.35 1.13
N PHE A 71 -12.60 20.83 0.55
CA PHE A 71 -13.18 19.48 0.76
C PHE A 71 -13.45 19.02 2.21
N GLU A 72 -13.42 19.92 3.19
CA GLU A 72 -13.81 19.64 4.57
C GLU A 72 -15.26 20.07 4.83
N ASN A 73 -16.06 19.19 5.44
CA ASN A 73 -17.40 19.58 5.88
C ASN A 73 -17.29 20.50 7.10
N LYS A 74 -17.70 21.76 6.93
CA LYS A 74 -17.71 22.77 8.00
C LYS A 74 -19.15 23.06 8.43
N PRO A 75 -19.72 22.30 9.38
CA PRO A 75 -21.12 22.45 9.77
C PRO A 75 -21.44 23.84 10.34
N ALA A 76 -20.44 24.50 10.94
CA ALA A 76 -20.57 25.88 11.41
C ALA A 76 -20.83 26.86 10.26
N LEU A 77 -20.14 26.74 9.13
CA LEU A 77 -20.37 27.61 7.96
C LEU A 77 -21.80 27.47 7.45
N THR A 78 -22.30 26.24 7.33
CA THR A 78 -23.71 25.99 6.97
C THR A 78 -24.69 26.56 8.00
N LYS A 79 -24.40 26.41 9.30
CA LYS A 79 -25.27 26.91 10.40
C LYS A 79 -25.40 28.43 10.41
N PHE A 80 -24.35 29.15 10.00
CA PHE A 80 -24.27 30.61 10.06
C PHE A 80 -24.45 31.29 8.69
N HIS A 81 -24.51 30.51 7.60
CA HIS A 81 -24.75 31.02 6.26
C HIS A 81 -26.04 31.87 6.20
N GLY A 82 -25.92 33.11 5.72
CA GLY A 82 -27.02 34.05 5.54
C GLY A 82 -27.49 34.79 6.80
N LYS A 83 -26.91 34.51 7.98
CA LYS A 83 -27.20 35.26 9.21
C LYS A 83 -26.38 36.54 9.29
N ASP A 84 -26.91 37.53 10.00
CA ASP A 84 -26.20 38.79 10.22
C ASP A 84 -24.94 38.58 11.07
N CYS A 85 -23.86 39.29 10.71
CA CYS A 85 -22.60 39.23 11.44
C CYS A 85 -22.79 39.75 12.88
N PRO A 86 -22.33 39.02 13.91
CA PRO A 86 -22.45 39.45 15.30
C PRO A 86 -21.77 40.81 15.54
N GLN A 87 -22.40 41.65 16.35
CA GLN A 87 -22.00 43.03 16.58
C GLN A 87 -20.58 43.14 17.16
N GLU A 88 -20.16 42.17 17.99
CA GLU A 88 -18.81 42.07 18.57
C GLU A 88 -17.70 42.10 17.51
N TYR A 89 -17.95 41.59 16.29
CA TYR A 89 -16.96 41.61 15.21
C TYR A 89 -16.90 42.94 14.45
N LEU A 90 -17.94 43.77 14.56
CA LEU A 90 -18.11 45.04 13.85
C LEU A 90 -17.76 46.25 14.72
N GLU A 91 -17.94 46.15 16.04
CA GLU A 91 -17.67 47.23 16.99
C GLU A 91 -16.23 47.75 16.88
N GLY A 92 -16.08 49.07 16.77
CA GLY A 92 -14.79 49.75 16.68
C GLY A 92 -14.04 49.58 15.36
N LYS A 93 -14.57 48.86 14.37
CA LYS A 93 -13.91 48.62 13.07
C LYS A 93 -14.60 49.38 11.94
N ARG A 94 -13.79 50.06 11.11
CA ARG A 94 -14.26 50.73 9.89
C ARG A 94 -13.83 49.95 8.66
N PHE A 95 -14.79 49.30 7.99
CA PHE A 95 -14.54 48.57 6.75
C PHE A 95 -14.70 49.49 5.53
N ALA A 96 -13.81 49.36 4.54
CA ALA A 96 -13.78 50.24 3.38
C ALA A 96 -15.00 50.10 2.45
N PHE A 97 -15.59 48.90 2.35
CA PHE A 97 -16.62 48.57 1.36
C PHE A 97 -17.93 48.03 1.95
N ILE A 98 -17.99 47.82 3.27
CA ILE A 98 -19.18 47.26 3.92
C ILE A 98 -20.07 48.41 4.41
N LYS A 99 -21.32 48.44 3.92
CA LYS A 99 -22.36 49.36 4.40
C LYS A 99 -23.37 48.57 5.23
N GLY A 100 -23.64 49.01 6.45
CA GLY A 100 -24.56 48.33 7.37
C GLY A 100 -24.01 47.01 7.91
N THR A 101 -24.90 46.12 8.35
CA THR A 101 -24.55 44.82 8.92
C THR A 101 -24.40 43.78 7.80
N PRO A 102 -23.18 43.26 7.55
CA PRO A 102 -22.98 42.26 6.51
C PRO A 102 -23.57 40.90 6.94
N LYS A 103 -24.02 40.13 5.95
CA LYS A 103 -24.40 38.72 6.16
C LYS A 103 -23.18 37.83 6.11
N MET A 104 -23.14 36.82 6.98
CA MET A 104 -22.11 35.80 6.99
C MET A 104 -22.28 34.87 5.78
N MET A 105 -21.20 34.68 5.04
CA MET A 105 -21.12 33.74 3.93
C MET A 105 -20.39 32.49 4.42
N GLY A 106 -21.09 31.36 4.35
CA GLY A 106 -20.54 30.02 4.56
C GLY A 106 -19.94 29.42 3.31
#